data_AF-A0A3S0XES0-F1
#
_entry.id   AF-A0A3S0XES0-F1
#
_cell.length_a   1.000
_cell.length_b   1.000
_cell.length_c   1.000
_cell.angle_alpha   90.00
_cell.angle_beta   90.00
_cell.angle_gamma   90.00
#
_symmetry.space_group_name_H-M   'P 1'
#
loop_
_entity.id
_entity.type
_entity.pdbx_description
1 polymer ?
#
loop_
_entity_poly.entity_id
_entity_poly.type
_entity_poly.pdbx_seq_one_letter_code
_entity_poly.pdbx_strand_id
1 'polypeptide(L)' 'MAIGSATSSSLYAPQATALDGLQNAQGRVADASEQLAAGNLDPAVIVDVTSAQIDFAANAKVLEASQENTKRLLDMFA' A
#
# COMPACT_ATOMS: atom_id res chain seq x y z
N MET A 1 27.49 29.09 -7.82
CA MET A 1 27.10 27.69 -7.56
C MET A 1 25.69 27.51 -8.09
N ALA A 2 25.55 26.91 -9.27
CA ALA A 2 24.25 26.58 -9.82
C ALA A 2 23.68 25.44 -8.98
N ILE A 3 22.64 25.73 -8.20
CA ILE A 3 21.81 24.69 -7.59
C ILE A 3 21.09 24.06 -8.78
N GLY A 4 21.67 22.95 -9.25
CA GLY A 4 21.09 22.16 -10.32
C GLY A 4 19.65 21.91 -9.96
N SER A 5 18.76 22.45 -10.79
CA SER A 5 17.37 22.08 -10.88
C SER A 5 17.32 20.58 -10.76
N ALA A 6 16.92 20.11 -9.57
CA ALA A 6 16.52 18.74 -9.35
C ALA A 6 15.36 18.56 -10.32
N THR A 7 15.67 18.08 -11.52
CA THR A 7 14.72 17.45 -12.41
C THR A 7 13.94 16.54 -11.50
N SER A 8 12.68 16.92 -11.27
CA SER A 8 11.64 16.02 -10.82
C SER A 8 11.59 14.91 -11.86
N SER A 9 12.51 13.95 -11.77
CA SER A 9 12.15 12.60 -12.14
C SER A 9 10.86 12.40 -11.38
N SER A 10 9.77 12.05 -12.07
CA SER A 10 8.59 11.59 -11.36
C SER A 10 9.13 10.45 -10.50
N LEU A 11 9.36 10.72 -9.23
CA LEU A 11 9.69 9.71 -8.25
C LEU A 11 8.56 8.73 -8.46
N TYR A 12 8.90 7.55 -8.99
CA TYR A 12 7.97 6.45 -9.12
C TYR A 12 7.43 6.27 -7.70
N ALA A 13 6.25 6.83 -7.44
CA ALA A 13 5.89 7.24 -6.09
C ALA A 13 5.47 5.98 -5.35
N PRO A 14 6.30 5.43 -4.44
CA PRO A 14 5.94 4.22 -3.71
C PRO A 14 4.62 4.43 -2.93
N GLN A 15 4.28 5.67 -2.61
CA GLN A 15 2.99 6.04 -2.01
C GLN A 15 1.81 5.84 -2.97
N ALA A 16 1.96 6.14 -4.27
CA ALA A 16 0.89 5.95 -5.25
C ALA A 16 0.63 4.46 -5.51
N THR A 17 1.70 3.66 -5.64
CA THR A 17 1.60 2.20 -5.77
C THR A 17 1.05 1.56 -4.48
N ALA A 18 1.46 2.06 -3.30
CA ALA A 18 0.91 1.57 -2.04
C ALA A 18 -0.59 1.88 -1.90
N LEU A 19 -1.04 3.06 -2.33
CA LEU A 19 -2.45 3.41 -2.31
C LEU A 19 -3.29 2.55 -3.25
N ASP A 20 -2.79 2.26 -4.44
CA ASP A 20 -3.41 1.34 -5.39
C ASP A 20 -3.48 -0.09 -4.82
N GLY A 21 -2.39 -0.56 -4.21
CA GLY A 21 -2.32 -1.85 -3.52
C GLY A 21 -3.31 -1.97 -2.36
N LEU A 22 -3.51 -0.90 -1.58
CA LEU A 22 -4.52 -0.87 -0.51
C LEU A 22 -5.94 -1.01 -1.06
N GLN A 23 -6.26 -0.31 -2.14
CA GLN A 23 -7.60 -0.39 -2.77
C GLN A 23 -7.84 -1.77 -3.38
N ASN A 24 -6.84 -2.35 -4.03
CA ASN A 24 -6.93 -3.70 -4.58
C ASN A 24 -7.15 -4.75 -3.48
N ALA A 25 -6.39 -4.66 -2.39
CA ALA A 25 -6.55 -5.55 -1.24
C ALA A 25 -7.96 -5.44 -0.62
N GLN A 26 -8.49 -4.22 -0.49
CA GLN A 26 -9.87 -4.02 -0.01
C GLN A 26 -10.91 -4.67 -0.94
N GLY A 27 -10.76 -4.51 -2.26
CA GLY A 27 -11.64 -5.16 -3.24
C GLY A 27 -11.63 -6.67 -3.12
N ARG A 28 -10.43 -7.28 -3.05
CA ARG A 28 -10.29 -8.74 -2.88
C ARG A 28 -10.91 -9.26 -1.59
N VAL A 29 -10.76 -8.53 -0.48
CA VAL A 29 -11.45 -8.89 0.77
C VAL A 29 -12.96 -8.81 0.61
N ALA A 30 -13.50 -7.78 -0.04
CA ALA A 30 -14.95 -7.65 -0.27
C ALA A 30 -15.49 -8.81 -1.12
N ASP A 31 -14.84 -9.10 -2.26
CA ASP A 31 -15.23 -10.19 -3.17
C ASP A 31 -15.18 -11.56 -2.49
N ALA A 32 -14.12 -11.82 -1.74
CA ALA A 32 -13.97 -13.08 -1.01
C ALA A 32 -14.95 -13.19 0.18
N SER A 33 -15.28 -12.08 0.83
CA SER A 33 -16.32 -12.04 1.88
C SER A 33 -17.70 -12.37 1.32
N GLU A 34 -18.03 -11.87 0.13
CA GLU A 34 -19.29 -12.17 -0.55
C GLU A 34 -19.38 -13.65 -0.93
N GLN A 35 -18.28 -14.24 -1.41
CA GLN A 35 -18.20 -15.67 -1.69
C GLN A 35 -18.39 -16.52 -0.42
N LEU A 36 -17.75 -16.14 0.70
CA LEU A 36 -17.92 -16.82 1.98
C LEU A 36 -19.37 -16.72 2.48
N ALA A 37 -20.00 -15.55 2.36
CA ALA A 37 -21.40 -15.33 2.73
C ALA A 37 -22.38 -16.13 1.85
N ALA A 38 -22.04 -16.32 0.57
CA ALA A 38 -22.79 -17.18 -0.35
C ALA A 38 -22.62 -18.69 -0.07
N GLY A 39 -21.81 -19.06 0.94
CA GLY A 39 -21.54 -20.44 1.32
C GLY A 39 -20.45 -21.12 0.48
N ASN A 40 -19.71 -20.37 -0.34
CA ASN A 40 -18.56 -20.89 -1.08
C ASN A 40 -17.34 -20.98 -0.14
N LEU A 41 -17.16 -22.14 0.48
CA LEU A 41 -16.10 -22.43 1.45
C LEU A 41 -14.83 -23.02 0.80
N ASP A 42 -14.56 -22.68 -0.47
CA ASP A 42 -13.33 -23.11 -1.13
C ASP A 42 -12.11 -22.60 -0.32
N PRO A 43 -11.18 -23.47 0.08
CA PRO A 43 -9.93 -23.07 0.76
C PRO A 43 -9.17 -21.97 0.02
N ALA A 44 -9.28 -21.89 -1.31
CA ALA A 44 -8.69 -20.82 -2.10
C ALA A 44 -9.24 -19.45 -1.70
N VAL A 45 -10.53 -19.31 -1.42
CA VAL A 45 -11.18 -18.05 -1.01
C VAL A 45 -10.67 -17.61 0.36
N ILE A 46 -10.49 -18.54 1.30
CA ILE A 46 -9.96 -18.24 2.63
C ILE A 46 -8.51 -17.77 2.56
N VAL A 47 -7.69 -18.45 1.74
CA VAL A 47 -6.30 -18.03 1.48
C VAL A 47 -6.29 -16.67 0.79
N ASP A 48 -7.22 -16.40 -0.12
CA ASP A 48 -7.32 -15.14 -0.83
C ASP A 48 -7.57 -13.96 0.13
N VAL A 49 -8.54 -14.11 1.06
CA VAL A 49 -8.77 -13.12 2.15
C VAL A 49 -7.47 -12.88 2.95
N THR A 50 -6.80 -13.95 3.35
CA THR A 50 -5.59 -13.85 4.17
C THR A 50 -4.46 -13.15 3.41
N SER A 51 -4.28 -13.48 2.13
CA SER A 51 -3.28 -12.84 1.27
C SER A 51 -3.58 -11.35 1.07
N ALA A 52 -4.85 -11.00 0.86
CA ALA A 52 -5.26 -9.61 0.73
C ALA A 52 -5.04 -8.81 2.02
N GLN A 53 -5.21 -9.42 3.20
CA GLN A 53 -4.86 -8.78 4.48
C GLN A 53 -3.35 -8.53 4.62
N ILE A 54 -2.52 -9.49 4.19
CA ILE A 54 -1.06 -9.33 4.17
C ILE A 54 -0.67 -8.19 3.24
N ASP A 55 -1.24 -8.16 2.03
CA ASP A 55 -1.00 -7.11 1.04
C ASP A 55 -1.41 -5.73 1.59
N PHE A 56 -2.57 -5.64 2.26
CA PHE A 56 -3.00 -4.42 2.92
C PHE A 56 -1.98 -3.94 3.97
N ALA A 57 -1.54 -4.84 4.86
CA ALA A 57 -0.57 -4.50 5.90
C ALA A 57 0.78 -4.06 5.34
N ALA A 58 1.25 -4.73 4.28
CA ALA A 58 2.49 -4.38 3.59
C ALA A 58 2.41 -2.97 2.98
N ASN A 59 1.33 -2.66 2.27
CA ASN A 59 1.14 -1.34 1.65
C ASN A 59 0.95 -0.23 2.71
N ALA A 60 0.26 -0.51 3.82
CA ALA A 60 0.16 0.42 4.93
C ALA A 60 1.54 0.77 5.53
N LYS A 61 2.42 -0.23 5.67
CA LYS A 61 3.80 -0.02 6.15
C LYS A 61 4.64 0.83 5.22
N VAL A 62 4.47 0.72 3.91
CA VAL A 62 5.14 1.61 2.94
C VAL A 62 4.73 3.06 3.15
N LEU A 63 3.43 3.31 3.40
CA LEU A 63 2.94 4.66 3.67
C LEU A 63 3.44 5.21 5.01
N GLU A 64 3.45 4.40 6.07
CA GLU A 64 4.04 4.77 7.37
C GLU A 64 5.52 5.13 7.24
N ALA A 65 6.31 4.27 6.58
CA ALA A 65 7.74 4.50 6.37
C ALA A 65 7.99 5.77 5.55
N SER A 66 7.15 6.06 4.56
CA SER A 66 7.25 7.32 3.81
C SER A 66 7.02 8.55 4.68
N GLN A 67 6.05 8.50 5.60
CA GLN A 67 5.77 9.60 6.52
C GLN A 67 6.91 9.78 7.52
N GLU A 68 7.43 8.70 8.09
CA GLU A 68 8.57 8.75 9.00
C GLU A 68 9.82 9.32 8.31
N ASN A 69 10.09 8.92 7.08
CA ASN A 69 11.24 9.43 6.34
C ASN A 69 11.10 10.93 6.03
N THR A 70 9.89 11.37 5.67
CA THR A 70 9.59 12.80 5.48
C THR A 70 9.82 13.58 6.77
N LYS A 71 9.35 13.07 7.91
CA LYS A 71 9.57 13.69 9.21
C LYS A 71 11.06 13.80 9.55
N ARG A 72 11.83 12.73 9.37
CA ARG A 72 13.28 12.74 9.62
C ARG A 72 14.01 13.76 8.76
N LEU A 73 13.61 13.91 7.49
CA LEU A 73 14.16 14.93 6.61
C LEU A 73 13.85 16.33 7.14
N LEU A 74 12.60 16.60 7.53
CA LEU A 74 12.20 17.89 8.12
C LEU A 74 13.00 18.19 9.40
N ASP A 75 13.17 17.20 10.29
CA ASP A 75 13.94 17.34 11.52
C ASP A 75 15.43 17.60 11.26
N MET A 76 16.02 17.12 10.16
CA MET A 76 17.41 17.42 9.78
C MET A 76 17.60 18.84 9.22
N PHE A 77 16.54 19.47 8.71
CA PHE A 77 16.57 20.83 8.16
C PHE A 77 16.12 21.92 9.16
N ALA A 78 15.69 21.53 10.36
CA ALA A 78 15.26 22.41 11.45
C ALA A 78 16.41 22.71 12.43
#